data_AF-A0A4Q7SJN4-F1
#
_entry.id   AF-A0A4Q7SJN4-F1
#
_cell.length_a   1.000
_cell.length_b   1.000
_cell.length_c   1.000
_cell.angle_alpha   90.00
_cell.angle_beta   90.00
_cell.angle_gamma   90.00
#
_symmetry.space_group_name_H-M   'P 1'
#
loop_
_entity.id
_entity.type
_entity.pdbx_description
1 polymer ?
#
loop_
_entity_poly.entity_id
_entity_poly.type
_entity_poly.pdbx_seq_one_letter_code
_entity_poly.pdbx_strand_id
1 'polypeptide(L)'
;MLTRVCLTSIRRPILAQITDKPSPADIITNTIIDKLESGVRPWVKPWRPGVGGRPLRATGDPYKGINCFWLWLCAEGAGYNSRTWMTYKQAQALGGQVREGERSQIAIFYKSYSKTVESVVTGDTTDEMRRVLRSYAVFNCDQIDGLSPDFYTSPVSIVPPADALPERAQRFLDALPATVHMRGDRAFYDCTADTITMPPVELFSTRAYHAATLAHEAGHWTGHPDRLDRTFGKRFGDDAYAFEELCAEMTSALLGADLGLPTSHMDDHAAYIGSWLKVLRKDSRAIMTAAAKAEAAAGYLLRAAGLDASAEPEEQIREAA
;
A
#
# COMPACT_ATOMS: atom_id res chain seq x y z
N MET A 1 39.86 45.24 -42.09
CA MET A 1 40.02 44.36 -40.91
C MET A 1 39.26 44.99 -39.75
N LEU A 2 38.14 44.40 -39.34
CA LEU A 2 37.55 44.54 -38.00
C LEU A 2 36.39 43.54 -37.94
N THR A 3 36.68 42.38 -37.35
CA THR A 3 35.84 41.20 -37.28
C THR A 3 34.86 41.36 -36.11
N ARG A 4 33.55 41.27 -36.38
CA ARG A 4 32.50 41.09 -35.37
C ARG A 4 32.65 39.69 -34.77
N VAL A 5 32.87 39.61 -33.46
CA VAL A 5 32.69 38.35 -32.70
C VAL A 5 31.36 38.45 -31.94
N CYS A 6 30.48 37.50 -32.23
CA CYS A 6 29.16 37.35 -31.66
C CYS A 6 29.29 36.73 -30.26
N LEU A 7 28.75 37.41 -29.23
CA LEU A 7 28.64 36.86 -27.88
C LEU A 7 27.51 35.82 -27.85
N THR A 8 27.89 34.53 -27.86
CA THR A 8 26.98 33.41 -27.60
C THR A 8 26.45 33.46 -26.17
N SER A 9 25.12 33.52 -26.06
CA SER A 9 24.38 33.43 -24.80
C SER A 9 24.61 32.08 -24.13
N ILE A 10 25.27 32.08 -22.97
CA ILE A 10 25.41 30.91 -22.10
C ILE A 10 24.05 30.66 -21.44
N ARG A 11 23.35 29.59 -21.85
CA ARG A 11 22.15 29.11 -21.14
C ARG A 11 22.56 28.62 -19.75
N ARG A 12 22.08 29.31 -18.71
CA ARG A 12 22.20 28.85 -17.31
C ARG A 12 21.39 27.55 -17.14
N PRO A 13 21.93 26.52 -16.46
CA PRO A 13 21.16 25.34 -16.12
C PRO A 13 20.05 25.72 -15.13
N ILE A 14 18.83 25.26 -15.42
CA ILE A 14 17.69 25.40 -14.51
C ILE A 14 17.96 24.47 -13.32
N LEU A 15 18.52 25.03 -12.25
CA LEU A 15 18.48 24.40 -10.93
C LEU A 15 17.02 24.22 -10.56
N ALA A 16 16.61 22.96 -10.33
CA ALA A 16 15.31 22.66 -9.76
C ALA A 16 15.19 23.45 -8.44
N GLN A 17 14.20 24.34 -8.37
CA GLN A 17 13.89 25.06 -7.13
C GLN A 17 13.58 24.03 -6.06
N ILE A 18 14.44 23.97 -5.03
CA ILE A 18 14.14 23.24 -3.79
C ILE A 18 12.97 23.99 -3.16
N THR A 19 11.78 23.41 -3.23
CA THR A 19 10.60 23.98 -2.58
C THR A 19 10.64 23.59 -1.10
N ASP A 20 10.63 24.57 -0.18
CA ASP A 20 10.59 24.34 1.29
C ASP A 20 9.32 23.61 1.78
N LYS A 21 8.34 23.36 0.90
CA LYS A 21 7.13 22.61 1.24
C LYS A 21 7.40 21.11 1.16
N PRO A 22 7.03 20.32 2.19
CA PRO A 22 7.20 18.87 2.17
C PRO A 22 6.44 18.28 0.98
N SER A 23 7.05 17.34 0.28
CA SER A 23 6.38 16.66 -0.83
C SER A 23 5.23 15.80 -0.29
N PRO A 24 4.25 15.40 -1.14
CA PRO A 24 3.21 14.46 -0.73
C PRO A 24 3.76 13.16 -0.12
N ALA A 25 4.92 12.68 -0.61
CA ALA A 25 5.58 11.52 -0.04
C ALA A 25 6.13 11.82 1.36
N ASP A 26 6.75 12.98 1.58
CA ASP A 26 7.27 13.36 2.90
C ASP A 26 6.14 13.52 3.92
N ILE A 27 5.00 14.08 3.52
CA ILE A 27 3.80 14.20 4.39
C ILE A 27 3.32 12.81 4.84
N ILE A 28 3.15 11.88 3.89
CA ILE A 28 2.71 10.51 4.20
C ILE A 28 3.72 9.81 5.10
N THR A 29 5.01 9.87 4.76
CA THR A 29 6.06 9.17 5.51
C THR A 29 6.21 9.73 6.91
N ASN A 30 6.23 11.05 7.09
CA ASN A 30 6.34 11.66 8.41
C ASN A 30 5.13 11.34 9.29
N THR A 31 3.92 11.37 8.72
CA THR A 31 2.71 11.00 9.47
C THR A 31 2.74 9.52 9.90
N ILE A 32 3.26 8.63 9.05
CA ILE A 32 3.43 7.21 9.40
C ILE A 32 4.49 7.03 10.49
N ILE A 33 5.60 7.78 10.43
CA ILE A 33 6.63 7.81 11.48
C ILE A 33 6.01 8.26 12.80
N ASP A 34 5.27 9.37 12.83
CA ASP A 34 4.61 9.89 14.04
C ASP A 34 3.68 8.84 14.68
N LYS A 35 2.95 8.10 13.84
CA LYS A 35 2.06 7.03 14.32
C LYS A 35 2.82 5.86 14.92
N LEU A 36 3.88 5.41 14.23
CA LEU A 36 4.76 4.35 14.73
C LEU A 36 5.44 4.76 16.05
N GLU A 37 5.85 6.02 16.20
CA GLU A 37 6.40 6.55 17.45
C GLU A 37 5.38 6.55 18.60
N SER A 38 4.10 6.74 18.30
CA SER A 38 3.01 6.59 19.28
C SER A 38 2.62 5.14 19.55
N GLY A 39 3.33 4.15 18.98
CA GLY A 39 3.06 2.73 19.12
C GLY A 39 1.90 2.22 18.24
N VAL A 40 1.37 3.06 17.34
CA VAL A 40 0.27 2.71 16.44
C VAL A 40 0.82 2.29 15.08
N ARG A 41 0.48 1.09 14.62
CA ARG A 41 0.80 0.60 13.27
C ARG A 41 -0.29 1.04 12.28
N PRO A 42 -0.01 1.91 11.30
CA PRO A 42 -1.04 2.43 10.38
C PRO A 42 -1.72 1.39 9.49
N TRP A 43 -1.13 0.21 9.35
CA TRP A 43 -1.67 -0.91 8.54
C TRP A 43 -2.47 -1.92 9.35
N VAL A 44 -2.50 -1.81 10.68
CA VAL A 44 -3.34 -2.63 11.55
C VAL A 44 -4.58 -1.83 11.89
N LYS A 45 -5.74 -2.22 11.36
CA LYS A 45 -7.02 -1.69 11.83
C LYS A 45 -7.30 -2.28 13.21
N PRO A 46 -7.42 -1.46 14.27
CA PRO A 46 -7.53 -2.03 15.59
C PRO A 46 -8.94 -2.59 15.84
N TRP A 47 -10.02 -1.99 15.34
CA TRP A 47 -11.38 -2.51 15.55
C TRP A 47 -12.40 -1.81 14.66
N ARG A 48 -12.84 -2.47 13.57
CA ARG A 48 -14.14 -2.20 12.92
C ARG A 48 -14.66 -3.48 12.30
N PRO A 49 -15.57 -4.20 12.98
CA PRO A 49 -16.27 -5.29 12.34
C PRO A 49 -17.20 -4.68 11.26
N GLY A 50 -17.33 -5.33 10.09
CA GLY A 50 -18.32 -5.00 9.05
C GLY A 50 -17.88 -4.06 7.93
N VAL A 51 -16.77 -3.33 8.10
CA VAL A 51 -16.20 -2.42 7.08
C VAL A 51 -14.77 -2.85 6.70
N GLY A 52 -14.57 -4.17 6.59
CA GLY A 52 -13.32 -4.79 6.14
C GLY A 52 -12.98 -4.40 4.70
N GLY A 53 -11.72 -4.58 4.30
CA GLY A 53 -11.28 -4.40 2.92
C GLY A 53 -10.59 -3.06 2.57
N ARG A 54 -10.05 -3.02 1.36
CA ARG A 54 -9.28 -1.89 0.82
C ARG A 54 -10.13 -0.62 0.65
N PRO A 55 -9.57 0.59 0.77
CA PRO A 55 -10.24 1.81 0.33
C PRO A 55 -10.57 1.70 -1.16
N LEU A 56 -11.72 2.20 -1.58
CA LEU A 56 -12.22 2.14 -2.95
C LEU A 56 -12.20 3.52 -3.58
N ARG A 57 -12.02 3.56 -4.89
CA ARG A 57 -12.26 4.74 -5.73
C ARG A 57 -13.77 4.91 -5.95
N ALA A 58 -14.17 6.07 -6.46
CA ALA A 58 -15.54 6.29 -6.94
C ALA A 58 -16.06 5.21 -7.92
N THR A 59 -15.15 4.57 -8.67
CA THR A 59 -15.46 3.49 -9.62
C THR A 59 -15.73 2.13 -8.95
N GLY A 60 -15.49 2.00 -7.65
CA GLY A 60 -15.48 0.72 -6.95
C GLY A 60 -14.13 0.00 -6.99
N ASP A 61 -13.16 0.47 -7.78
CA ASP A 61 -11.83 -0.14 -7.82
C ASP A 61 -11.05 0.07 -6.52
N PRO A 62 -10.34 -0.94 -6.00
CA PRO A 62 -9.52 -0.77 -4.82
C PRO A 62 -8.32 0.15 -5.08
N TYR A 63 -8.01 0.99 -4.10
CA TYR A 63 -6.71 1.64 -4.02
C TYR A 63 -5.60 0.59 -3.79
N LYS A 64 -4.41 0.89 -4.33
CA LYS A 64 -3.25 0.01 -4.32
C LYS A 64 -2.04 0.69 -3.69
N GLY A 65 -1.13 -0.12 -3.16
CA GLY A 65 0.12 0.32 -2.56
C GLY A 65 -0.11 1.30 -1.40
N ILE A 66 0.71 2.34 -1.34
CA ILE A 66 0.72 3.26 -0.19
C ILE A 66 -0.61 3.99 0.04
N ASN A 67 -1.41 4.22 -1.01
CA ASN A 67 -2.72 4.84 -0.84
C ASN A 67 -3.66 3.98 0.00
N CYS A 68 -3.53 2.66 -0.03
CA CYS A 68 -4.37 1.77 0.78
C CYS A 68 -4.14 2.05 2.27
N PHE A 69 -2.88 2.04 2.70
CA PHE A 69 -2.48 2.27 4.08
C PHE A 69 -2.73 3.72 4.52
N TRP A 70 -2.42 4.67 3.65
CA TRP A 70 -2.64 6.09 3.93
C TRP A 70 -4.13 6.41 4.14
N LEU A 71 -5.00 5.95 3.24
CA LEU A 71 -6.43 6.23 3.35
C LEU A 71 -7.10 5.46 4.49
N TRP A 72 -6.59 4.28 4.87
CA TRP A 72 -7.01 3.64 6.12
C TRP A 72 -6.67 4.49 7.33
N LEU A 73 -5.43 4.98 7.42
CA LEU A 73 -4.99 5.84 8.50
C LEU A 73 -5.84 7.11 8.60
N CYS A 74 -6.12 7.76 7.45
CA CYS A 74 -6.98 8.93 7.40
C CYS A 74 -8.42 8.62 7.81
N ALA A 75 -9.00 7.52 7.31
CA ALA A 75 -10.35 7.10 7.69
C ALA A 75 -10.46 6.87 9.20
N GLU A 76 -9.50 6.17 9.77
CA GLU A 76 -9.48 5.90 11.20
C GLU A 76 -9.33 7.19 12.01
N GLY A 77 -8.35 8.03 11.68
CA GLY A 77 -8.08 9.27 12.40
C GLY A 77 -9.25 10.27 12.37
N ALA A 78 -10.07 10.24 11.32
CA ALA A 78 -11.25 11.09 11.17
C ALA A 78 -12.57 10.40 11.52
N GLY A 79 -12.55 9.12 11.88
CA GLY A 79 -13.74 8.34 12.22
C GLY A 79 -14.63 7.93 11.03
N TYR A 80 -14.16 8.05 9.79
CA TYR A 80 -14.92 7.73 8.58
C TYR A 80 -15.30 6.25 8.50
N ASN A 81 -16.51 6.00 8.02
CA ASN A 81 -17.14 4.71 7.88
C ASN A 81 -17.14 4.24 6.42
N SER A 82 -17.30 5.13 5.44
CA SER A 82 -17.22 4.72 4.04
C SER A 82 -15.81 4.31 3.66
N ARG A 83 -15.70 3.26 2.83
CA ARG A 83 -14.43 2.86 2.20
C ARG A 83 -14.15 3.66 0.94
N THR A 84 -15.13 4.39 0.42
CA THR A 84 -15.04 5.01 -0.90
C THR A 84 -14.53 6.43 -0.79
N TRP A 85 -13.55 6.75 -1.63
CA TRP A 85 -12.90 8.05 -1.74
C TRP A 85 -13.00 8.55 -3.17
N MET A 86 -13.22 9.85 -3.34
CA MET A 86 -13.39 10.46 -4.64
C MET A 86 -12.89 11.91 -4.66
N THR A 87 -12.54 12.42 -5.84
CA THR A 87 -12.18 13.84 -5.98
C THR A 87 -13.42 14.73 -5.85
N TYR A 88 -13.21 16.02 -5.60
CA TYR A 88 -14.31 17.00 -5.59
C TYR A 88 -15.11 16.98 -6.89
N LYS A 89 -14.44 16.87 -8.04
CA LYS A 89 -15.09 16.81 -9.35
C LYS A 89 -15.93 15.54 -9.52
N GLN A 90 -15.43 14.40 -9.05
CA GLN A 90 -16.18 13.15 -9.06
C GLN A 90 -17.42 13.23 -8.17
N ALA A 91 -17.30 13.86 -6.98
CA ALA A 91 -18.45 14.10 -6.11
C ALA A 91 -19.54 14.90 -6.82
N GLN A 92 -19.16 16.04 -7.44
CA GLN A 92 -20.11 16.87 -8.19
C GLN A 92 -20.73 16.14 -9.38
N ALA A 93 -19.95 15.35 -10.12
CA ALA A 93 -20.46 14.55 -11.24
C ALA A 93 -21.48 13.49 -10.79
N LEU A 94 -21.36 13.00 -9.55
CA LEU A 94 -22.29 12.07 -8.92
C LEU A 94 -23.45 12.76 -8.19
N GLY A 95 -23.60 14.09 -8.34
CA GLY A 95 -24.65 14.87 -7.68
C GLY A 95 -24.39 15.18 -6.20
N GLY A 96 -23.21 14.81 -5.68
CA GLY A 96 -22.79 15.08 -4.31
C GLY A 96 -22.09 16.42 -4.13
N GLN A 97 -22.16 16.95 -2.92
CA GLN A 97 -21.50 18.18 -2.51
C GLN A 97 -20.64 17.93 -1.27
N VAL A 98 -19.34 18.20 -1.36
CA VAL A 98 -18.46 18.17 -0.18
C VAL A 98 -18.93 19.27 0.77
N ARG A 99 -19.13 18.91 2.05
CA ARG A 99 -19.58 19.87 3.07
C ARG A 99 -18.55 20.98 3.29
N GLU A 100 -19.05 22.17 3.62
CA GLU A 100 -18.19 23.31 3.90
C GLU A 100 -17.27 23.02 5.10
N GLY A 101 -15.99 23.36 4.96
CA GLY A 101 -14.97 23.15 6.01
C GLY A 101 -14.32 21.77 6.02
N GLU A 102 -14.82 20.79 5.27
CA GLU A 102 -14.20 19.47 5.15
C GLU A 102 -12.82 19.56 4.48
N ARG A 103 -11.87 18.77 4.98
CA ARG A 103 -10.49 18.72 4.47
C ARG A 103 -10.25 17.48 3.63
N SER A 104 -9.68 17.67 2.46
CA SER A 104 -9.27 16.57 1.58
C SER A 104 -8.07 15.82 2.14
N GLN A 105 -7.93 14.56 1.73
CA GLN A 105 -6.74 13.74 1.91
C GLN A 105 -5.95 13.62 0.59
N ILE A 106 -4.66 13.33 0.72
CA ILE A 106 -3.77 13.14 -0.43
C ILE A 106 -3.91 11.71 -0.95
N ALA A 107 -4.09 11.52 -2.25
CA ALA A 107 -3.87 10.23 -2.92
C ALA A 107 -2.77 10.38 -3.98
N ILE A 108 -1.75 9.53 -3.95
CA ILE A 108 -0.57 9.64 -4.84
C ILE A 108 -0.57 8.60 -5.96
N PHE A 109 -0.04 8.95 -7.13
CA PHE A 109 0.15 8.01 -8.23
C PHE A 109 1.40 8.36 -9.03
N TYR A 110 2.00 7.36 -9.68
CA TYR A 110 3.14 7.56 -10.57
C TYR A 110 2.66 7.67 -12.01
N LYS A 111 2.95 8.80 -12.66
CA LYS A 111 2.78 8.97 -14.11
C LYS A 111 4.13 8.73 -14.78
N SER A 112 4.17 7.76 -15.69
CA SER A 112 5.32 7.53 -16.56
C SER A 112 5.24 8.47 -17.78
N TYR A 113 6.37 8.98 -18.23
CA TYR A 113 6.50 9.70 -19.50
C TYR A 113 7.87 9.43 -20.11
N SER A 114 7.93 9.39 -21.45
CA SER A 114 9.22 9.36 -22.17
C SER A 114 9.80 10.76 -22.18
N LYS A 115 11.10 10.87 -21.90
CA LYS A 115 11.87 12.09 -22.12
C LYS A 115 13.09 11.74 -22.97
N THR A 116 13.18 12.33 -24.14
CA THR A 116 14.39 12.27 -24.96
C THR A 116 15.51 13.05 -24.26
N VAL A 117 16.60 12.34 -23.95
CA VAL A 117 17.80 12.89 -23.32
C VAL A 117 18.95 12.76 -24.30
N GLU A 118 19.71 13.83 -24.46
CA GLU A 118 20.89 13.85 -25.31
C GLU A 118 22.12 13.53 -24.47
N SER A 119 22.90 12.55 -24.93
CA SER A 119 24.18 12.18 -24.34
C SER A 119 25.16 13.34 -24.48
N VAL A 120 25.61 13.88 -23.35
CA VAL A 120 26.62 14.95 -23.31
C VAL A 120 27.98 14.51 -23.85
N VAL A 121 28.21 13.19 -23.98
CA VAL A 121 29.48 12.58 -24.40
C VAL A 121 29.44 12.16 -25.87
N THR A 122 28.32 11.64 -26.36
CA THR A 122 28.22 11.08 -27.72
C THR A 122 27.30 11.85 -28.65
N GLY A 123 26.47 12.76 -28.15
CA GLY A 123 25.45 13.47 -28.93
C GLY A 123 24.24 12.59 -29.33
N ASP A 124 24.23 11.32 -28.93
CA ASP A 124 23.12 10.41 -29.19
C ASP A 124 21.91 10.78 -28.35
N THR A 125 20.72 10.70 -28.94
CA THR A 125 19.46 10.88 -28.23
C THR A 125 18.91 9.53 -27.80
N THR A 126 18.63 9.38 -26.51
CA THR A 126 17.98 8.20 -25.95
C THR A 126 16.70 8.60 -25.26
N ASP A 127 15.64 7.84 -25.47
CA ASP A 127 14.38 8.03 -24.77
C ASP A 127 14.46 7.36 -23.39
N GLU A 128 14.54 8.19 -22.34
CA GLU A 128 14.50 7.74 -20.97
C GLU A 128 13.06 7.73 -20.45
N MET A 129 12.60 6.58 -19.97
CA MET A 129 11.34 6.48 -19.25
C MET A 129 11.49 7.08 -17.84
N ARG A 130 10.82 8.21 -17.59
CA ARG A 130 10.81 8.86 -16.27
C ARG A 130 9.46 8.70 -15.59
N ARG A 131 9.49 8.56 -14.26
CA ARG A 131 8.28 8.49 -13.42
C ARG A 131 8.20 9.73 -12.54
N VAL A 132 7.07 10.43 -12.59
CA VAL A 132 6.77 11.55 -11.69
C VAL A 132 5.63 11.17 -10.77
N LEU A 133 5.84 11.41 -9.47
CA LEU A 133 4.80 11.31 -8.47
C LEU A 133 3.86 12.51 -8.63
N ARG A 134 2.58 12.23 -8.80
CA ARG A 134 1.50 13.21 -8.74
C ARG A 134 0.57 12.86 -7.59
N SER A 135 -0.16 13.85 -7.13
CA SER A 135 -1.10 13.75 -6.03
C SER A 135 -2.43 14.38 -6.40
N TYR A 136 -3.51 13.79 -5.92
CA TYR A 136 -4.86 14.33 -6.00
C TYR A 136 -5.41 14.57 -4.59
N ALA A 137 -6.29 15.56 -4.48
CA ALA A 137 -7.12 15.76 -3.31
C ALA A 137 -8.37 14.88 -3.43
N VAL A 138 -8.56 13.98 -2.46
CA VAL A 138 -9.72 13.09 -2.36
C VAL A 138 -10.46 13.32 -1.06
N PHE A 139 -11.77 13.11 -1.09
CA PHE A 139 -12.66 13.19 0.06
C PHE A 139 -13.29 11.81 0.28
N ASN A 140 -13.46 11.43 1.54
CA ASN A 140 -14.22 10.24 1.88
C ASN A 140 -15.71 10.52 1.64
N CYS A 141 -16.51 9.51 1.25
CA CYS A 141 -17.94 9.72 1.02
C CYS A 141 -18.68 10.23 2.27
N ASP A 142 -18.20 9.91 3.48
CA ASP A 142 -18.76 10.45 4.72
C ASP A 142 -18.68 11.99 4.76
N GLN A 143 -17.79 12.63 4.00
CA GLN A 143 -17.61 14.09 3.91
C GLN A 143 -18.55 14.78 2.91
N ILE A 144 -19.36 14.01 2.20
CA ILE A 144 -20.08 14.46 0.99
C ILE A 144 -21.56 14.21 1.21
N ASP A 145 -22.38 15.24 1.01
CA ASP A 145 -23.84 15.14 1.08
C ASP A 145 -24.41 14.90 -0.32
N GLY A 146 -25.56 14.22 -0.42
CA GLY A 146 -26.30 14.04 -1.68
C GLY A 146 -25.80 12.92 -2.60
N LEU A 147 -24.88 12.06 -2.14
CA LEU A 147 -24.50 10.85 -2.89
C LEU A 147 -25.59 9.77 -2.79
N SER A 148 -25.52 8.76 -3.67
CA SER A 148 -26.34 7.54 -3.56
C SER A 148 -26.12 6.87 -2.19
N PRO A 149 -27.16 6.29 -1.56
CA PRO A 149 -27.05 5.48 -0.35
C PRO A 149 -25.93 4.42 -0.38
N ASP A 150 -25.61 3.86 -1.56
CA ASP A 150 -24.57 2.85 -1.74
C ASP A 150 -23.14 3.34 -1.41
N PHE A 151 -22.91 4.66 -1.44
CA PHE A 151 -21.63 5.26 -1.06
C PHE A 151 -21.45 5.42 0.45
N TYR A 152 -22.54 5.34 1.21
CA TYR A 152 -22.53 5.40 2.66
C TYR A 152 -22.60 3.99 3.24
N THR A 153 -21.84 3.76 4.30
CA THR A 153 -21.85 2.46 4.96
C THR A 153 -23.21 2.22 5.61
N SER A 154 -23.88 1.13 5.24
CA SER A 154 -25.00 0.62 6.01
C SER A 154 -24.49 0.02 7.32
N PRO A 155 -25.13 0.26 8.48
CA PRO A 155 -24.73 -0.36 9.72
C PRO A 155 -24.83 -1.88 9.58
N VAL A 156 -23.68 -2.55 9.54
CA VAL A 156 -23.63 -4.00 9.57
C VAL A 156 -23.96 -4.42 10.99
N SER A 157 -25.07 -5.14 11.18
CA SER A 157 -25.33 -5.89 12.40
C SER A 157 -24.41 -7.09 12.40
N ILE A 158 -23.51 -7.18 13.39
CA ILE A 158 -22.47 -8.21 13.39
C ILE A 158 -22.79 -9.13 14.54
N VAL A 159 -23.36 -10.27 14.19
CA VAL A 159 -23.16 -11.47 14.99
C VAL A 159 -21.73 -11.91 14.71
N PRO A 160 -20.86 -12.05 15.74
CA PRO A 160 -19.56 -12.66 15.53
C PRO A 160 -19.78 -14.00 14.82
N PRO A 161 -19.12 -14.26 13.68
CA PRO A 161 -19.10 -15.63 13.17
C PRO A 161 -18.60 -16.53 14.31
N ALA A 162 -19.02 -17.80 14.32
CA ALA A 162 -18.23 -18.82 15.00
C ALA A 162 -16.75 -18.72 14.56
N ASP A 163 -15.80 -19.38 15.23
CA ASP A 163 -14.39 -19.40 14.79
C ASP A 163 -14.24 -20.16 13.46
N ALA A 164 -14.74 -19.55 12.39
CA ALA A 164 -14.91 -20.03 11.04
C ALA A 164 -14.30 -18.98 10.11
N LEU A 165 -13.50 -19.45 9.16
CA LEU A 165 -12.87 -18.58 8.18
C LEU A 165 -13.89 -18.08 7.15
N PRO A 166 -13.76 -16.83 6.69
CA PRO A 166 -14.47 -16.40 5.49
C PRO A 166 -14.19 -17.34 4.32
N GLU A 167 -15.20 -17.62 3.48
CA GLU A 167 -15.07 -18.55 2.35
C GLU A 167 -13.87 -18.20 1.44
N ARG A 168 -13.66 -16.90 1.19
CA ARG A 168 -12.55 -16.43 0.38
C ARG A 168 -11.19 -16.68 1.03
N ALA A 169 -11.08 -16.56 2.35
CA ALA A 169 -9.88 -16.92 3.09
C ALA A 169 -9.64 -18.42 3.07
N GLN A 170 -10.67 -19.24 3.24
CA GLN A 170 -10.54 -20.70 3.15
C GLN A 170 -10.00 -21.13 1.77
N ARG A 171 -10.59 -20.61 0.68
CA ARG A 171 -10.12 -20.86 -0.69
C ARG A 171 -8.67 -20.42 -0.90
N PHE A 172 -8.26 -19.31 -0.29
CA PHE A 172 -6.88 -18.85 -0.35
C PHE A 172 -5.93 -19.85 0.31
N LEU A 173 -6.26 -20.36 1.50
CA LEU A 173 -5.44 -21.35 2.20
C LEU A 173 -5.35 -22.67 1.43
N ASP A 174 -6.47 -23.13 0.87
CA ASP A 174 -6.52 -24.40 0.12
C ASP A 174 -5.72 -24.34 -1.18
N ALA A 175 -5.60 -23.15 -1.79
CA ALA A 175 -4.90 -22.93 -3.05
C ALA A 175 -3.52 -22.27 -2.88
N LEU A 176 -3.05 -22.08 -1.65
CA LEU A 176 -1.74 -21.46 -1.40
C LEU A 176 -0.64 -22.38 -1.97
N PRO A 177 0.19 -21.92 -2.92
CA PRO A 177 1.20 -22.77 -3.57
C PRO A 177 2.40 -23.11 -2.69
N ALA A 178 2.53 -22.50 -1.51
CA ALA A 178 3.66 -22.72 -0.62
C ALA A 178 3.56 -24.08 0.07
N THR A 179 4.70 -24.76 0.24
CA THR A 179 4.78 -25.96 1.09
C THR A 179 4.71 -25.51 2.56
N VAL A 180 3.65 -25.91 3.27
CA VAL A 180 3.42 -25.55 4.68
C VAL A 180 3.55 -26.79 5.57
N HIS A 181 4.36 -26.68 6.62
CA HIS A 181 4.54 -27.70 7.65
C HIS A 181 3.90 -27.25 8.97
N MET A 182 2.99 -28.06 9.50
CA MET A 182 2.34 -27.81 10.79
C MET A 182 3.15 -28.48 11.91
N ARG A 183 4.00 -27.72 12.61
CA ARG A 183 4.86 -28.23 13.70
C ARG A 183 5.40 -27.11 14.58
N GLY A 184 5.79 -27.47 15.80
CA GLY A 184 6.44 -26.56 16.75
C GLY A 184 5.50 -25.49 17.28
N ASP A 185 6.09 -24.42 17.82
CA ASP A 185 5.42 -23.31 18.51
C ASP A 185 5.76 -21.93 17.89
N ARG A 186 6.46 -21.92 16.75
CA ARG A 186 6.83 -20.70 16.02
C ARG A 186 6.46 -20.77 14.55
N ALA A 187 5.94 -19.67 14.03
CA ALA A 187 5.74 -19.46 12.60
C ALA A 187 7.00 -18.83 11.99
N PHE A 188 7.41 -19.30 10.81
CA PHE A 188 8.49 -18.69 10.03
C PHE A 188 8.55 -19.26 8.60
N TYR A 189 9.02 -18.45 7.67
CA TYR A 189 9.49 -18.88 6.36
C TYR A 189 10.99 -19.22 6.37
N ASP A 190 11.34 -20.42 5.91
CA ASP A 190 12.72 -20.85 5.69
C ASP A 190 13.10 -20.64 4.22
N CYS A 191 13.96 -19.66 3.96
CA CYS A 191 14.38 -19.30 2.61
C CYS A 191 15.32 -20.33 1.95
N THR A 192 16.00 -21.17 2.73
CA THR A 192 16.92 -22.19 2.19
C THR A 192 16.14 -23.43 1.80
N ALA A 193 15.17 -23.83 2.64
CA ALA A 193 14.29 -24.97 2.35
C ALA A 193 13.13 -24.61 1.41
N ASP A 194 12.86 -23.33 1.19
CA ASP A 194 11.67 -22.82 0.51
C ASP A 194 10.35 -23.38 1.07
N THR A 195 10.23 -23.38 2.40
CA THR A 195 9.04 -23.89 3.11
C THR A 195 8.59 -22.95 4.21
N ILE A 196 7.30 -22.99 4.52
CA ILE A 196 6.71 -22.28 5.66
C ILE A 196 6.51 -23.29 6.79
N THR A 197 6.92 -22.95 8.01
CA THR A 197 6.55 -23.68 9.23
C THR A 197 5.49 -22.86 9.98
N MET A 198 4.42 -23.52 10.39
CA MET A 198 3.34 -22.94 11.20
C MET A 198 3.10 -23.80 12.45
N PRO A 199 2.83 -23.20 13.63
CA PRO A 199 2.32 -23.95 14.77
C PRO A 199 0.94 -24.55 14.45
N PRO A 200 0.54 -25.66 15.12
CA PRO A 200 -0.82 -26.17 15.02
C PRO A 200 -1.87 -25.09 15.32
N VAL A 201 -3.00 -25.14 14.62
CA VAL A 201 -4.06 -24.12 14.70
C VAL A 201 -4.62 -23.96 16.11
N GLU A 202 -4.56 -25.02 16.92
CA GLU A 202 -5.01 -25.07 18.30
C GLU A 202 -4.20 -24.17 19.25
N LEU A 203 -3.00 -23.73 18.83
CA LEU A 203 -2.17 -22.79 19.58
C LEU A 203 -2.55 -21.31 19.31
N PHE A 204 -3.43 -21.05 18.36
CA PHE A 204 -3.91 -19.72 18.03
C PHE A 204 -5.26 -19.43 18.69
N SER A 205 -5.52 -18.15 19.00
CA SER A 205 -6.78 -17.71 19.60
C SER A 205 -7.98 -17.85 18.66
N THR A 206 -7.76 -17.74 17.35
CA THR A 206 -8.77 -17.98 16.30
C THR A 206 -8.11 -18.56 15.04
N ARG A 207 -8.89 -19.25 14.21
CA ARG A 207 -8.47 -19.67 12.86
C ARG A 207 -8.09 -18.46 12.00
N ALA A 208 -8.74 -17.33 12.20
CA ALA A 208 -8.46 -16.11 11.46
C ALA A 208 -7.08 -15.52 11.80
N TYR A 209 -6.65 -15.59 13.07
CA TYR A 209 -5.29 -15.24 13.47
C TYR A 209 -4.27 -16.20 12.86
N HIS A 210 -4.50 -17.51 12.93
CA HIS A 210 -3.65 -18.50 12.28
C HIS A 210 -3.49 -18.22 10.77
N ALA A 211 -4.59 -17.95 10.08
CA ALA A 211 -4.59 -17.63 8.65
C ALA A 211 -3.85 -16.31 8.34
N ALA A 212 -4.00 -15.29 9.19
CA ALA A 212 -3.30 -14.02 9.04
C ALA A 212 -1.78 -14.16 9.28
N THR A 213 -1.35 -15.04 10.20
CA THR A 213 0.07 -15.38 10.42
C THR A 213 0.62 -16.12 9.21
N LEU A 214 -0.10 -17.12 8.69
CA LEU A 214 0.32 -17.80 7.45
C LEU A 214 0.39 -16.81 6.26
N ALA A 215 -0.50 -15.82 6.19
CA ALA A 215 -0.42 -14.76 5.18
C ALA A 215 0.84 -13.88 5.31
N HIS A 216 1.32 -13.64 6.54
CA HIS A 216 2.60 -12.96 6.79
C HIS A 216 3.77 -13.82 6.27
N GLU A 217 3.84 -15.09 6.65
CA GLU A 217 4.90 -15.99 6.19
C GLU A 217 4.86 -16.23 4.68
N ALA A 218 3.66 -16.28 4.09
CA ALA A 218 3.48 -16.32 2.65
C ALA A 218 4.01 -15.04 1.99
N GLY A 219 3.85 -13.89 2.67
CA GLY A 219 4.49 -12.63 2.31
C GLY A 219 5.99 -12.79 2.16
N HIS A 220 6.68 -13.31 3.17
CA HIS A 220 8.11 -13.64 3.10
C HIS A 220 8.43 -14.65 1.99
N TRP A 221 7.65 -15.72 1.88
CA TRP A 221 7.80 -16.74 0.87
C TRP A 221 7.86 -16.10 -0.52
N THR A 222 6.99 -15.17 -0.89
CA THR A 222 7.08 -14.52 -2.22
C THR A 222 8.40 -13.81 -2.53
N GLY A 223 9.24 -13.51 -1.52
CA GLY A 223 10.52 -12.84 -1.67
C GLY A 223 11.66 -13.69 -2.24
N HIS A 224 11.48 -15.00 -2.36
CA HIS A 224 12.50 -15.93 -2.89
C HIS A 224 12.97 -15.56 -4.32
N PRO A 225 14.23 -15.90 -4.69
CA PRO A 225 14.80 -15.62 -6.01
C PRO A 225 13.96 -16.12 -7.19
N ASP A 226 13.27 -17.26 -7.05
CA ASP A 226 12.43 -17.84 -8.11
C ASP A 226 11.05 -17.16 -8.24
N ARG A 227 10.76 -16.14 -7.43
CA ARG A 227 9.44 -15.47 -7.37
C ARG A 227 9.57 -13.97 -7.60
N LEU A 228 9.58 -13.16 -6.54
CA LEU A 228 9.69 -11.70 -6.64
C LEU A 228 11.12 -11.19 -6.43
N ASP A 229 12.08 -12.10 -6.17
CA ASP A 229 13.51 -11.83 -6.01
C ASP A 229 13.78 -10.54 -5.21
N ARG A 230 13.23 -10.51 -3.98
CA ARG A 230 13.34 -9.31 -3.14
C ARG A 230 14.71 -9.28 -2.49
N THR A 231 15.58 -8.44 -3.04
CA THR A 231 16.91 -8.17 -2.49
C THR A 231 17.03 -6.73 -2.01
N PHE A 232 17.39 -6.57 -0.73
CA PHE A 232 17.38 -5.26 -0.05
C PHE A 232 18.74 -4.81 0.48
N GLY A 233 19.71 -5.72 0.58
CA GLY A 233 21.04 -5.44 1.14
C GLY A 233 21.75 -4.25 0.45
N LYS A 234 21.60 -4.08 -0.86
CA LYS A 234 22.22 -2.96 -1.60
C LYS A 234 21.70 -1.57 -1.19
N ARG A 235 20.42 -1.48 -0.81
CA ARG A 235 19.76 -0.19 -0.48
C ARG A 235 19.73 0.07 1.02
N PHE A 236 19.51 -0.97 1.82
CA PHE A 236 19.24 -0.82 3.26
C PHE A 236 20.35 -1.41 4.15
N GLY A 237 21.37 -2.09 3.58
CA GLY A 237 22.50 -2.64 4.34
C GLY A 237 22.02 -3.57 5.45
N ASP A 238 22.51 -3.31 6.67
CA ASP A 238 22.14 -4.06 7.89
C ASP A 238 20.64 -3.98 8.23
N ASP A 239 19.94 -2.95 7.72
CA ASP A 239 18.51 -2.77 7.95
C ASP A 239 17.64 -3.53 6.91
N ALA A 240 18.25 -4.33 6.02
CA ALA A 240 17.54 -5.07 4.96
C ALA A 240 16.53 -6.08 5.49
N TYR A 241 16.85 -6.77 6.59
CA TYR A 241 15.92 -7.71 7.23
C TYR A 241 14.70 -6.98 7.80
N ALA A 242 14.91 -5.88 8.52
CA ALA A 242 13.82 -5.04 9.03
C ALA A 242 12.90 -4.51 7.90
N PHE A 243 13.47 -4.19 6.73
CA PHE A 243 12.68 -3.77 5.58
C PHE A 243 11.88 -4.93 4.95
N GLU A 244 12.40 -6.15 4.95
CA GLU A 244 11.66 -7.35 4.51
C GLU A 244 10.50 -7.67 5.47
N GLU A 245 10.70 -7.57 6.78
CA GLU A 245 9.63 -7.67 7.79
C GLU A 245 8.53 -6.62 7.55
N LEU A 246 8.90 -5.36 7.27
CA LEU A 246 7.94 -4.32 6.92
C LEU A 246 7.13 -4.70 5.66
N CYS A 247 7.79 -5.29 4.65
CA CYS A 247 7.11 -5.75 3.44
C CYS A 247 6.14 -6.90 3.74
N ALA A 248 6.53 -7.88 4.56
CA ALA A 248 5.69 -9.03 4.94
C ALA A 248 4.48 -8.60 5.78
N GLU A 249 4.69 -7.73 6.77
CA GLU A 249 3.62 -7.12 7.58
C GLU A 249 2.57 -6.40 6.72
N MET A 250 3.04 -5.55 5.81
CA MET A 250 2.16 -4.83 4.88
C MET A 250 1.47 -5.79 3.90
N THR A 251 2.11 -6.89 3.52
CA THR A 251 1.51 -7.93 2.67
C THR A 251 0.37 -8.63 3.39
N SER A 252 0.60 -9.07 4.64
CA SER A 252 -0.42 -9.70 5.48
C SER A 252 -1.62 -8.77 5.68
N ALA A 253 -1.39 -7.47 5.92
CA ALA A 253 -2.48 -6.50 6.05
C ALA A 253 -3.30 -6.33 4.75
N LEU A 254 -2.68 -6.31 3.58
CA LEU A 254 -3.39 -6.26 2.30
C LEU A 254 -4.18 -7.55 2.05
N LEU A 255 -3.59 -8.71 2.30
CA LEU A 255 -4.30 -10.00 2.21
C LEU A 255 -5.45 -10.07 3.19
N GLY A 256 -5.28 -9.57 4.43
CA GLY A 256 -6.37 -9.54 5.41
C GLY A 256 -7.55 -8.70 4.93
N ALA A 257 -7.27 -7.54 4.32
CA ALA A 257 -8.29 -6.76 3.67
C ALA A 257 -8.97 -7.48 2.49
N ASP A 258 -8.20 -8.18 1.66
CA ASP A 258 -8.71 -8.86 0.46
C ASP A 258 -9.43 -10.19 0.75
N LEU A 259 -9.13 -10.82 1.89
CA LEU A 259 -9.64 -12.15 2.28
C LEU A 259 -10.66 -12.10 3.44
N GLY A 260 -10.82 -10.95 4.09
CA GLY A 260 -11.66 -10.79 5.28
C GLY A 260 -11.01 -11.32 6.57
N LEU A 261 -9.67 -11.35 6.61
CA LEU A 261 -8.92 -11.72 7.81
C LEU A 261 -8.57 -10.48 8.65
N PRO A 262 -8.24 -10.65 9.93
CA PRO A 262 -7.59 -9.62 10.72
C PRO A 262 -6.36 -9.05 10.00
N THR A 263 -6.18 -7.73 10.08
CA THR A 263 -4.98 -7.05 9.56
C THR A 263 -3.77 -7.16 10.51
N SER A 264 -3.93 -7.80 11.66
CA SER A 264 -2.88 -8.16 12.62
C SER A 264 -2.89 -9.67 12.87
N HIS A 265 -1.73 -10.24 13.20
CA HIS A 265 -1.59 -11.70 13.32
C HIS A 265 -0.87 -12.19 14.59
N MET A 266 -0.10 -11.35 15.30
CA MET A 266 0.50 -11.65 16.62
C MET A 266 0.62 -10.35 17.45
N ASP A 267 1.06 -10.41 18.72
CA ASP A 267 1.16 -9.25 19.63
C ASP A 267 2.61 -8.76 19.91
N ASP A 268 3.65 -9.48 19.47
CA ASP A 268 5.05 -9.21 19.85
C ASP A 268 5.79 -8.24 18.91
N HIS A 269 5.20 -7.05 18.69
CA HIS A 269 5.57 -6.14 17.60
C HIS A 269 6.44 -4.95 17.99
N ALA A 270 6.68 -4.73 19.29
CA ALA A 270 7.42 -3.57 19.76
C ALA A 270 8.90 -3.56 19.27
N ALA A 271 9.51 -4.74 19.13
CA ALA A 271 10.90 -4.87 18.70
C ALA A 271 11.11 -4.41 17.24
N TYR A 272 10.14 -4.65 16.35
CA TYR A 272 10.26 -4.31 14.93
C TYR A 272 10.01 -2.83 14.65
N ILE A 273 9.13 -2.17 15.41
CA ILE A 273 8.81 -0.74 15.22
C ILE A 273 10.08 0.12 15.27
N GLY A 274 10.98 -0.12 16.23
CA GLY A 274 12.23 0.63 16.32
C GLY A 274 13.13 0.46 15.09
N SER A 275 13.20 -0.77 14.55
CA SER A 275 13.97 -1.07 13.33
C SER A 275 13.35 -0.45 12.07
N TRP A 276 12.03 -0.43 11.95
CA TRP A 276 11.33 0.25 10.85
C TRP A 276 11.51 1.75 10.90
N LEU A 277 11.37 2.36 12.08
CA LEU A 277 11.60 3.80 12.27
C LEU A 277 13.00 4.22 11.80
N LYS A 278 14.04 3.41 12.07
CA LYS A 278 15.40 3.65 11.58
C LYS A 278 15.47 3.68 10.06
N VAL A 279 14.77 2.78 9.36
CA VAL A 279 14.72 2.76 7.89
C VAL A 279 13.94 3.95 7.34
N LEU A 280 12.76 4.20 7.90
CA LEU A 280 11.82 5.23 7.43
C LEU A 280 12.37 6.65 7.59
N ARG A 281 13.10 6.92 8.68
CA ARG A 281 13.75 8.22 8.90
C ARG A 281 14.91 8.50 7.94
N LYS A 282 15.57 7.46 7.42
CA LYS A 282 16.69 7.60 6.48
C LYS A 282 16.23 7.82 5.03
N ASP A 283 15.02 7.39 4.68
CA ASP A 283 14.54 7.38 3.30
C ASP A 283 13.03 7.66 3.25
N SER A 284 12.66 8.89 2.84
CA SER A 284 11.26 9.31 2.79
C SER A 284 10.41 8.55 1.76
N ARG A 285 11.04 7.73 0.90
CA ARG A 285 10.38 6.84 -0.07
C ARG A 285 10.38 5.38 0.36
N ALA A 286 10.96 5.04 1.51
CA ALA A 286 11.02 3.66 1.99
C ALA A 286 9.62 3.05 2.16
N ILE A 287 8.68 3.77 2.78
CA ILE A 287 7.32 3.25 2.99
C ILE A 287 6.56 3.05 1.68
N MET A 288 6.73 3.92 0.68
CA MET A 288 6.14 3.72 -0.64
C MET A 288 6.74 2.51 -1.34
N THR A 289 8.04 2.28 -1.16
CA THR A 289 8.73 1.10 -1.68
C THR A 289 8.19 -0.16 -1.02
N ALA A 290 8.07 -0.17 0.31
CA ALA A 290 7.55 -1.31 1.07
C ALA A 290 6.10 -1.62 0.65
N ALA A 291 5.24 -0.59 0.57
CA ALA A 291 3.87 -0.73 0.12
C ALA A 291 3.76 -1.27 -1.31
N ALA A 292 4.65 -0.85 -2.23
CA ALA A 292 4.68 -1.37 -3.59
C ALA A 292 5.13 -2.84 -3.65
N LYS A 293 6.10 -3.23 -2.82
CA LYS A 293 6.55 -4.62 -2.70
C LYS A 293 5.47 -5.51 -2.08
N ALA A 294 4.77 -5.00 -1.06
CA ALA A 294 3.63 -5.67 -0.45
C ALA A 294 2.46 -5.85 -1.42
N GLU A 295 2.14 -4.84 -2.22
CA GLU A 295 1.12 -4.93 -3.28
C GLU A 295 1.47 -6.01 -4.31
N ALA A 296 2.75 -6.08 -4.72
CA ALA A 296 3.22 -7.11 -5.65
C ALA A 296 3.13 -8.52 -5.04
N ALA A 297 3.49 -8.68 -3.76
CA ALA A 297 3.41 -9.94 -3.03
C ALA A 297 1.96 -10.42 -2.85
N ALA A 298 1.08 -9.55 -2.35
CA ALA A 298 -0.35 -9.86 -2.18
C ALA A 298 -0.99 -10.22 -3.54
N GLY A 299 -0.71 -9.43 -4.59
CA GLY A 299 -1.21 -9.72 -5.93
C GLY A 299 -0.67 -11.04 -6.50
N TYR A 300 0.61 -11.37 -6.25
CA TYR A 300 1.18 -12.65 -6.65
C TYR A 300 0.44 -13.82 -5.99
N LEU A 301 0.24 -13.75 -4.67
CA LEU A 301 -0.42 -14.80 -3.90
C LEU A 301 -1.89 -14.96 -4.29
N LEU A 302 -2.63 -13.85 -4.47
CA LEU A 302 -4.02 -13.88 -4.92
C LEU A 302 -4.16 -14.47 -6.33
N ARG A 303 -3.24 -14.15 -7.26
CA ARG A 303 -3.23 -14.76 -8.60
C ARG A 303 -2.91 -16.25 -8.54
N ALA A 304 -1.91 -16.64 -7.76
CA ALA A 304 -1.53 -18.04 -7.61
C ALA A 304 -2.68 -18.87 -7.00
N ALA A 305 -3.48 -18.29 -6.11
CA ALA A 305 -4.68 -18.90 -5.53
C ALA A 305 -5.94 -18.80 -6.42
N GLY A 306 -5.85 -18.19 -7.62
CA GLY A 306 -7.01 -18.01 -8.51
C GLY A 306 -8.08 -17.05 -7.98
N LEU A 307 -7.68 -16.06 -7.18
CA LEU A 307 -8.57 -15.11 -6.48
C LEU A 307 -8.44 -13.66 -6.97
N ASP A 308 -7.61 -13.37 -7.98
CA ASP A 308 -7.48 -12.00 -8.53
C ASP A 308 -8.79 -11.58 -9.22
N ALA A 309 -9.29 -10.40 -8.87
CA ALA A 309 -10.62 -9.91 -9.27
C ALA A 309 -10.54 -8.73 -10.25
N SER A 310 -9.39 -8.47 -10.88
CA SER A 310 -9.25 -7.38 -11.84
C SER A 310 -10.03 -7.65 -13.14
N ALA A 311 -11.33 -7.36 -13.15
CA ALA A 311 -12.06 -7.01 -14.35
C ALA A 311 -11.75 -5.53 -14.69
N GLU A 312 -11.45 -5.22 -15.96
CA GLU A 312 -11.24 -3.83 -16.39
C GLU A 312 -12.60 -3.08 -16.47
N PRO A 313 -12.78 -1.94 -15.79
CA PRO A 313 -14.02 -1.15 -15.90
C PRO A 313 -13.94 -0.01 -16.94
N GLU A 314 -15.13 0.42 -17.38
CA GLU A 314 -15.40 1.37 -18.47
C GLU A 314 -14.68 2.73 -18.37
N GLU A 315 -14.27 3.22 -19.54
CA GLU A 315 -13.33 4.33 -19.77
C GLU A 315 -13.84 5.72 -19.30
N GLN A 316 -15.14 5.88 -19.08
CA GLN A 316 -15.78 7.19 -18.85
C GLN A 316 -15.49 7.83 -17.48
N ILE A 317 -15.14 7.08 -16.43
CA ILE A 317 -14.88 7.66 -15.08
C ILE A 317 -13.41 8.09 -14.90
N ARG A 318 -12.50 7.65 -15.78
CA ARG A 318 -11.07 8.01 -15.70
C ARG A 318 -10.79 9.47 -16.06
N GLU A 319 -11.62 10.09 -16.89
CA GLU A 319 -11.36 11.44 -17.43
C GLU A 319 -11.67 12.59 -16.46
N ALA A 320 -12.35 12.32 -15.33
CA ALA A 320 -12.70 13.34 -14.34
C ALA A 320 -11.59 13.62 -13.29
N ALA A 321 -10.38 13.08 -13.47
CA ALA A 321 -9.23 13.23 -12.55
C ALA A 321 -8.42 14.52 -12.77
#